data_AF-A0A8J8Q3H9-F1
#
_entry.id   AF-A0A8J8Q3H9-F1
#
_cell.length_a   1.000
_cell.length_b   1.000
_cell.length_c   1.000
_cell.angle_alpha   90.00
_cell.angle_beta   90.00
_cell.angle_gamma   90.00
#
_symmetry.space_group_name_H-M   'P 1'
#
loop_
_entity.id
_entity.type
_entity.pdbx_description
1 polymer ?
#
loop_
_entity_poly.entity_id
_entity_poly.type
_entity_poly.pdbx_seq_one_letter_code
_entity_poly.pdbx_strand_id
1 'polypeptide(L)'
;MASPFVLLKTAVFSVLVPGTVAGLVPRLLARRDHLTLPIEPRVARVAGSASLLAGVLLYLHTAWRFSDEGGGTPSPSDEPPELVTGGVYGYVRNPMYLAVLCCIGGQALLYRSALVCWWAVGCWLGFHNRVLEYEEPHLVEKHGAEYERYRNRVPRWIPRRRS
;
A
#
# COMPACT_ATOMS: atom_id res chain seq x y z
N MET A 1 -19.69 1.25 12.78
CA MET A 1 -18.91 2.50 13.03
C MET A 1 -17.74 2.15 13.93
N ALA A 2 -16.52 2.33 13.43
CA ALA A 2 -15.29 2.10 14.20
C ALA A 2 -15.24 2.96 15.46
N SER A 3 -14.69 2.42 16.56
CA SER A 3 -14.52 3.20 17.79
C SER A 3 -13.48 4.31 17.59
N PRO A 4 -13.59 5.46 18.29
CA PRO A 4 -12.59 6.54 18.23
C PRO A 4 -11.16 6.06 18.52
N PHE A 5 -11.04 5.03 19.37
CA PHE A 5 -9.75 4.43 19.72
C PHE A 5 -9.11 3.65 18.55
N VAL A 6 -9.90 2.89 17.79
CA VAL A 6 -9.42 2.18 16.58
C VAL A 6 -8.96 3.16 15.51
N LEU A 7 -9.72 4.24 15.30
CA LEU A 7 -9.34 5.31 14.36
C LEU A 7 -8.02 5.98 14.76
N LEU A 8 -7.81 6.23 16.06
CA LEU A 8 -6.56 6.78 16.56
C LEU A 8 -5.37 5.84 16.32
N LYS A 9 -5.52 4.53 16.63
CA LYS A 9 -4.45 3.53 16.37
C LYS A 9 -4.10 3.44 14.89
N THR A 10 -5.11 3.38 14.01
CA THR A 10 -4.92 3.39 12.56
C THR A 10 -4.21 4.66 12.11
N ALA A 11 -4.58 5.84 12.62
CA ALA A 11 -3.92 7.10 12.27
C ALA A 11 -2.45 7.13 12.71
N VAL A 12 -2.16 6.74 13.95
CA VAL A 12 -0.79 6.67 14.49
C VAL A 12 0.06 5.70 13.66
N PHE A 13 -0.44 4.49 13.39
CA PHE A 13 0.25 3.51 12.55
C PHE A 13 0.51 4.06 11.14
N SER A 14 -0.50 4.67 10.52
CA SER A 14 -0.42 5.23 9.17
C SER A 14 0.64 6.32 9.06
N VAL A 15 0.73 7.20 10.06
CA VAL A 15 1.73 8.28 10.10
C VAL A 15 3.13 7.69 10.33
N LEU A 16 3.27 6.77 11.28
CA LEU A 16 4.58 6.24 11.66
C LEU A 16 5.18 5.34 10.58
N VAL A 17 4.41 4.40 10.03
CA VAL A 17 4.95 3.38 9.12
C VAL A 17 4.85 3.86 7.66
N PRO A 18 3.66 3.93 7.03
CA PRO A 18 3.51 4.50 5.68
C PRO A 18 4.02 5.94 5.55
N GLY A 19 3.77 6.82 6.51
CA GLY A 19 4.22 8.21 6.44
C GLY A 19 5.75 8.35 6.43
N THR A 20 6.46 7.46 7.14
CA THR A 20 7.92 7.40 7.08
C THR A 20 8.40 6.81 5.76
N VAL A 21 7.90 5.63 5.40
CA VAL A 21 8.33 4.86 4.20
C VAL A 21 8.00 5.58 2.90
N ALA A 22 6.82 6.21 2.84
CA ALA A 22 6.29 6.87 1.66
C ALA A 22 6.23 8.39 1.78
N GLY A 23 6.91 9.01 2.74
CA GLY A 23 6.97 10.47 2.87
C GLY A 23 8.34 10.96 3.28
N LEU A 24 8.77 10.60 4.49
CA LEU A 24 10.06 11.06 5.02
C LEU A 24 11.26 10.50 4.22
N VAL A 25 11.31 9.19 4.01
CA VAL A 25 12.44 8.54 3.31
C VAL A 25 12.59 9.05 1.87
N PRO A 26 11.54 9.09 1.03
CA PRO A 26 11.64 9.64 -0.33
C PRO A 26 12.18 11.08 -0.35
N ARG A 27 11.70 11.93 0.57
CA ARG A 27 12.15 13.32 0.68
C ARG A 27 13.63 13.43 1.06
N LEU A 28 14.12 12.55 1.94
CA LEU A 28 15.53 12.51 2.33
C LEU A 28 16.42 11.98 1.21
N LEU A 29 15.97 10.95 0.49
CA LEU A 29 16.69 10.38 -0.66
C LEU A 29 16.79 11.38 -1.81
N ALA A 30 15.69 12.05 -2.14
CA ALA A 30 15.66 13.06 -3.20
C ALA A 30 16.65 14.21 -2.96
N ARG A 31 16.92 14.59 -1.70
CA ARG A 31 17.92 15.61 -1.35
C ARG A 31 19.36 15.18 -1.62
N ARG A 32 19.63 13.87 -1.64
CA ARG A 32 20.95 13.27 -1.86
C ARG A 32 21.11 12.73 -3.27
N ASP A 33 20.10 12.92 -4.13
CA ASP A 33 20.12 12.35 -5.45
C ASP A 33 20.88 13.24 -6.42
N HIS A 34 21.93 12.67 -7.00
CA HIS A 34 22.72 13.29 -8.05
C HIS A 34 22.30 12.79 -9.45
N LEU A 35 21.44 11.76 -9.52
CA LEU A 35 20.95 11.14 -10.74
C LEU A 35 19.51 11.59 -11.01
N THR A 36 19.38 12.69 -11.74
CA THR A 36 18.06 13.22 -12.10
C THR A 36 17.48 12.44 -13.27
N LEU A 37 16.22 12.01 -13.16
CA LEU A 37 15.50 11.36 -14.25
C LEU A 37 15.34 12.35 -15.43
N PRO A 38 15.60 11.92 -16.68
CA PRO A 38 15.48 12.75 -17.87
C PRO A 38 14.01 12.89 -18.31
N ILE A 39 13.16 13.37 -17.40
CA ILE A 39 11.72 13.58 -17.62
C ILE A 39 11.43 15.08 -17.64
N GLU A 40 10.60 15.49 -18.60
CA GLU A 40 10.15 16.87 -18.73
C GLU A 40 9.44 17.34 -17.43
N PRO A 41 9.80 18.49 -16.85
CA PRO A 41 9.28 18.90 -15.55
C PRO A 41 7.75 19.02 -15.46
N ARG A 42 7.06 19.41 -16.53
CA ARG A 42 5.59 19.50 -16.52
C ARG A 42 4.94 18.12 -16.49
N VAL A 43 5.41 17.20 -17.34
CA VAL A 43 4.96 15.81 -17.36
C VAL A 43 5.21 15.15 -16.00
N ALA A 44 6.41 15.30 -15.45
CA ALA A 44 6.77 14.80 -14.13
C ALA A 44 5.84 15.34 -13.03
N ARG A 45 5.50 16.63 -13.07
CA ARG A 45 4.59 17.25 -12.11
C ARG A 45 3.17 16.73 -12.22
N VAL A 46 2.62 16.66 -13.44
CA VAL A 46 1.24 16.20 -13.65
C VAL A 46 1.10 14.73 -13.32
N ALA A 47 1.94 13.87 -13.90
CA ALA A 47 1.89 12.43 -13.66
C ALA A 47 2.23 12.08 -12.20
N GLY A 48 3.23 12.74 -11.62
CA GLY A 48 3.62 12.54 -10.23
C GLY A 48 2.53 12.95 -9.23
N SER A 49 1.93 14.12 -9.41
CA SER A 49 0.81 14.57 -8.56
C SER A 49 -0.42 13.67 -8.71
N ALA A 50 -0.76 13.26 -9.93
CA ALA A 50 -1.88 12.35 -10.17
C ALA A 50 -1.65 10.99 -9.51
N SER A 51 -0.45 10.42 -9.66
CA SER A 51 -0.07 9.14 -9.05
C SER A 51 -0.06 9.21 -7.52
N LEU A 52 0.49 10.28 -6.95
CA LEU A 52 0.50 10.51 -5.50
C LEU A 52 -0.92 10.64 -4.95
N LEU A 53 -1.77 11.44 -5.60
CA LEU A 53 -3.16 11.61 -5.18
C LEU A 53 -3.93 10.29 -5.26
N ALA A 54 -3.80 9.54 -6.35
CA ALA A 54 -4.43 8.24 -6.50
C ALA A 54 -3.96 7.24 -5.43
N GLY A 55 -2.65 7.23 -5.12
CA GLY A 55 -2.09 6.41 -4.05
C GLY A 55 -2.64 6.78 -2.67
N VAL A 56 -2.71 8.07 -2.34
CA VAL A 56 -3.28 8.54 -1.06
C VAL A 56 -4.75 8.16 -0.94
N LEU A 57 -5.55 8.41 -1.97
CA LEU A 57 -6.98 8.07 -1.96
C LEU A 57 -7.21 6.56 -1.84
N LEU A 58 -6.44 5.74 -2.56
CA LEU A 58 -6.51 4.29 -2.45
C LEU A 58 -6.08 3.81 -1.06
N TYR A 59 -5.02 4.38 -0.48
CA TYR A 59 -4.56 4.04 0.86
C TYR A 59 -5.64 4.35 1.91
N LEU A 60 -6.19 5.57 1.89
CA LEU A 60 -7.26 5.97 2.81
C LEU A 60 -8.50 5.09 2.64
N HIS A 61 -8.86 4.74 1.40
CA HIS A 61 -9.96 3.80 1.14
C HIS A 61 -9.69 2.41 1.75
N THR A 62 -8.48 1.87 1.58
CA THR A 62 -8.11 0.57 2.16
C THR A 62 -8.06 0.59 3.69
N ALA A 63 -7.54 1.67 4.30
CA ALA A 63 -7.46 1.84 5.74
C ALA A 63 -8.84 2.01 6.37
N TRP A 64 -9.74 2.76 5.70
CA TRP A 64 -11.12 2.91 6.13
C TRP A 64 -11.87 1.58 6.10
N ARG A 65 -11.71 0.77 5.05
CA ARG A 65 -12.32 -0.56 4.96
C ARG A 65 -11.87 -1.49 6.08
N PHE A 66 -10.58 -1.49 6.44
CA PHE A 66 -10.10 -2.26 7.59
C PHE A 66 -10.75 -1.81 8.91
N SER A 67 -10.97 -0.50 9.07
CA SER A 67 -11.58 0.05 10.28
C SER A 67 -13.10 -0.20 10.34
N ASP A 68 -13.79 -0.16 9.20
CA ASP A 68 -15.26 -0.26 9.13
C ASP A 68 -15.78 -1.69 8.95
N GLU A 69 -15.20 -2.47 8.01
CA GLU A 69 -15.61 -3.86 7.75
C GLU A 69 -14.87 -4.86 8.64
N GLY A 70 -13.61 -4.57 8.98
CA GLY A 70 -12.76 -5.51 9.71
C GLY A 70 -12.81 -5.39 11.24
N GLY A 71 -13.30 -4.28 11.80
CA GLY A 71 -13.28 -4.06 13.26
C GLY A 71 -11.89 -4.02 13.89
N GLY A 72 -10.83 -3.87 13.08
CA GLY A 72 -9.43 -3.91 13.47
C GLY A 72 -8.59 -2.85 12.76
N THR A 73 -7.27 -2.99 12.81
CA THR A 73 -6.34 -2.09 12.09
C THR A 73 -5.51 -2.89 11.08
N PRO A 74 -4.83 -2.23 10.12
CA PRO A 74 -3.87 -2.90 9.25
C PRO A 74 -2.63 -3.43 10.01
N SER A 75 -2.53 -3.20 11.32
CA SER A 75 -1.45 -3.69 12.16
C SER A 75 -1.62 -5.19 12.45
N PRO A 76 -0.55 -6.00 12.37
CA PRO A 76 -0.58 -7.42 12.75
C PRO A 76 -1.08 -7.66 14.18
N SER A 77 -1.01 -6.66 15.05
CA SER A 77 -1.45 -6.77 16.45
C SER A 77 -2.96 -6.60 16.66
N ASP A 78 -3.72 -6.10 15.68
CA ASP A 78 -5.19 -5.98 15.75
C ASP A 78 -5.83 -6.40 14.41
N GLU A 79 -5.48 -7.59 13.92
CA GLU A 79 -6.03 -8.10 12.67
C GLU A 79 -7.55 -8.33 12.77
N PRO A 80 -8.31 -8.02 11.70
CA PRO A 80 -9.73 -8.30 11.66
C PRO A 80 -10.01 -9.81 11.85
N PRO A 81 -11.11 -10.18 12.53
CA PRO A 81 -11.50 -11.58 12.72
C PRO A 81 -12.01 -12.21 11.43
N GLU A 82 -12.52 -11.40 10.50
CA GLU A 82 -13.04 -11.85 9.20
C GLU A 82 -12.13 -11.47 8.03
N LEU A 83 -12.13 -12.30 6.99
CA LEU A 83 -11.34 -12.08 5.79
C LEU A 83 -11.97 -10.98 4.92
N VAL A 84 -11.29 -9.83 4.83
CA VAL A 84 -11.75 -8.70 4.00
C VAL A 84 -11.51 -9.00 2.51
N THR A 85 -12.58 -9.36 1.79
CA THR A 85 -12.53 -9.66 0.33
C THR A 85 -13.37 -8.70 -0.53
N GLY A 86 -14.02 -7.71 0.11
CA GLY A 86 -14.91 -6.74 -0.53
C GLY A 86 -14.20 -5.58 -1.23
N GLY A 87 -14.93 -4.86 -2.09
CA GLY A 87 -14.44 -3.63 -2.73
C GLY A 87 -13.14 -3.82 -3.52
N VAL A 88 -12.13 -3.01 -3.21
CA VAL A 88 -10.80 -3.05 -3.86
C VAL A 88 -10.07 -4.38 -3.65
N TYR A 89 -10.31 -5.07 -2.53
CA TYR A 89 -9.76 -6.41 -2.26
C TYR A 89 -10.36 -7.47 -3.18
N GLY A 90 -11.49 -7.21 -3.83
CA GLY A 90 -12.05 -8.11 -4.85
C GLY A 90 -11.28 -8.09 -6.18
N TYR A 91 -10.48 -7.05 -6.44
CA TYR A 91 -9.73 -6.89 -7.69
C TYR A 91 -8.26 -7.30 -7.55
N VAL A 92 -7.68 -7.06 -6.38
CA VAL A 92 -6.29 -7.38 -6.05
C VAL A 92 -6.15 -7.65 -4.56
N ARG A 93 -5.31 -8.61 -4.18
CA ARG A 93 -5.19 -9.01 -2.76
C ARG A 93 -4.44 -8.00 -1.89
N ASN A 94 -3.52 -7.23 -2.47
CA ASN A 94 -2.63 -6.32 -1.75
C ASN A 94 -2.80 -4.84 -2.16
N PRO A 95 -4.01 -4.27 -2.18
CA PRO A 95 -4.26 -2.91 -2.67
C PRO A 95 -3.58 -1.84 -1.81
N MET A 96 -3.39 -2.07 -0.50
CA MET A 96 -2.72 -1.13 0.39
C MET A 96 -1.23 -0.98 0.05
N TYR A 97 -0.52 -2.09 -0.22
CA TYR A 97 0.87 -2.04 -0.67
C TYR A 97 1.00 -1.34 -2.02
N LEU A 98 0.08 -1.58 -2.95
CA LEU A 98 0.04 -0.85 -4.22
C LEU A 98 -0.19 0.65 -4.02
N ALA A 99 -1.06 1.04 -3.09
CA ALA A 99 -1.29 2.44 -2.75
C ALA A 99 0.00 3.13 -2.26
N VAL A 100 0.74 2.48 -1.36
CA VAL A 100 2.04 2.96 -0.86
C VAL A 100 3.05 3.09 -2.00
N LEU A 101 3.14 2.09 -2.89
CA LEU A 101 4.04 2.14 -4.05
C LEU A 101 3.66 3.24 -5.05
N CYS A 102 2.36 3.48 -5.27
CA CYS A 102 1.88 4.62 -6.06
C CYS A 102 2.31 5.95 -5.44
N CYS A 103 2.23 6.10 -4.11
CA CYS A 103 2.72 7.30 -3.44
C CYS A 103 4.22 7.52 -3.63
N ILE A 104 5.03 6.47 -3.48
CA ILE A 104 6.49 6.55 -3.67
C ILE A 104 6.83 6.82 -5.14
N GLY A 105 6.17 6.14 -6.08
CA GLY A 105 6.35 6.35 -7.52
C GLY A 105 5.97 7.78 -7.96
N GLY A 106 4.85 8.30 -7.46
CA GLY A 106 4.45 9.70 -7.68
C GLY A 106 5.49 10.70 -7.18
N GLN A 107 6.09 10.44 -6.01
CA GLN A 107 7.20 11.25 -5.48
C GLN A 107 8.49 11.10 -6.29
N ALA A 108 8.81 9.90 -6.79
CA ALA A 108 9.96 9.70 -7.67
C ALA A 108 9.85 10.57 -8.92
N LEU A 109 8.65 10.69 -9.49
CA LEU A 109 8.36 11.58 -10.61
C LEU A 109 8.46 13.06 -10.20
N LEU A 110 7.81 13.46 -9.11
CA LEU A 110 7.81 14.85 -8.64
C LEU A 110 9.21 15.38 -8.32
N TYR A 111 10.04 14.54 -7.69
CA TYR A 111 11.43 14.86 -7.39
C TYR A 111 12.37 14.57 -8.56
N ARG A 112 11.89 13.89 -9.62
CA ARG A 112 12.68 13.34 -10.73
C ARG A 112 13.90 12.58 -10.21
N SER A 113 13.71 11.76 -9.18
CA SER A 113 14.77 11.13 -8.41
C SER A 113 14.88 9.64 -8.74
N ALA A 114 16.02 9.23 -9.29
CA ALA A 114 16.34 7.82 -9.52
C ALA A 114 16.52 7.05 -8.20
N LEU A 115 17.06 7.69 -7.15
CA LEU A 115 17.16 7.06 -5.83
C LEU A 115 15.79 6.72 -5.24
N VAL A 116 14.79 7.59 -5.43
CA VAL A 116 13.42 7.30 -4.98
C VAL A 116 12.78 6.18 -5.82
N CYS A 117 13.12 6.05 -7.11
CA CYS A 117 12.73 4.89 -7.91
C CYS A 117 13.32 3.59 -7.35
N TRP A 118 14.62 3.57 -7.03
CA TRP A 118 15.25 2.39 -6.41
C TRP A 118 14.65 2.05 -5.06
N TRP A 119 14.30 3.07 -4.26
CA TRP A 119 13.55 2.88 -3.03
C TRP A 119 12.19 2.22 -3.27
N ALA A 120 11.43 2.66 -4.28
CA ALA A 120 10.16 2.03 -4.65
C ALA A 120 10.33 0.54 -5.01
N VAL A 121 11.37 0.19 -5.77
CA VAL A 121 11.71 -1.19 -6.11
C VAL A 121 12.07 -1.99 -4.85
N GLY A 122 12.90 -1.44 -3.97
CA GLY A 122 13.25 -2.07 -2.70
C GLY A 122 12.03 -2.31 -1.80
N CYS A 123 11.13 -1.33 -1.70
CA CYS A 123 9.86 -1.49 -0.99
C CYS A 123 8.98 -2.57 -1.62
N TRP A 124 8.86 -2.61 -2.95
CA TRP A 124 8.07 -3.66 -3.62
C TRP A 124 8.63 -5.05 -3.34
N LEU A 125 9.95 -5.22 -3.40
CA LEU A 125 10.60 -6.49 -3.04
C LEU A 125 10.35 -6.85 -1.57
N GLY A 126 10.49 -5.90 -0.65
CA GLY A 126 10.24 -6.11 0.78
C GLY A 126 8.78 -6.50 1.06
N PHE A 127 7.81 -5.81 0.44
CA PHE A 127 6.39 -6.15 0.53
C PHE A 127 6.10 -7.52 -0.09
N HIS A 128 6.69 -7.82 -1.25
CA HIS A 128 6.55 -9.12 -1.90
C HIS A 128 7.03 -10.26 -1.00
N ASN A 129 8.19 -10.08 -0.38
CA ASN A 129 8.76 -11.05 0.54
C ASN A 129 7.89 -11.25 1.77
N ARG A 130 7.44 -10.15 2.42
CA ARG A 130 6.51 -10.24 3.56
C ARG A 130 5.20 -10.95 3.22
N VAL A 131 4.64 -10.67 2.05
CA VAL A 131 3.42 -11.33 1.59
C VAL A 131 3.64 -12.84 1.47
N LEU A 132 4.72 -13.28 0.82
CA LEU A 132 4.98 -14.70 0.60
C LEU A 132 5.37 -15.47 1.87
N GLU A 133 6.24 -14.88 2.70
CA GLU A 133 6.83 -15.59 3.83
C GLU A 133 5.99 -15.50 5.10
N TYR A 134 5.15 -14.47 5.23
CA TYR A 134 4.40 -14.21 6.45
C TYR A 134 2.90 -14.11 6.20
N GLU A 135 2.44 -13.20 5.35
CA GLU A 135 1.00 -12.89 5.27
C GLU A 135 0.18 -14.02 4.64
N GLU A 136 0.58 -14.56 3.49
CA GLU A 136 -0.17 -15.65 2.86
C GLU A 136 -0.19 -16.92 3.73
N PRO A 137 0.94 -17.39 4.30
CA PRO A 137 0.93 -18.53 5.22
C PRO A 137 0.04 -18.28 6.45
N HIS A 138 0.15 -17.10 7.08
CA HIS A 138 -0.66 -16.74 8.24
C HIS A 138 -2.16 -16.69 7.92
N LEU A 139 -2.53 -16.15 6.75
CA LEU A 139 -3.93 -16.10 6.30
C LEU A 139 -4.47 -17.50 5.95
N VAL A 140 -3.63 -18.39 5.42
CA VAL A 140 -3.98 -19.81 5.22
C VAL A 140 -4.20 -20.50 6.57
N GLU A 141 -3.33 -20.29 7.55
CA GLU A 141 -3.47 -20.88 8.89
C GLU A 141 -4.75 -20.40 9.59
N LYS A 142 -5.05 -19.10 9.51
CA LYS A 142 -6.19 -18.47 10.17
C LYS A 142 -7.54 -18.75 9.51
N HIS A 143 -7.61 -18.71 8.18
CA HIS A 143 -8.88 -18.76 7.42
C HIS A 143 -9.03 -20.01 6.53
N GLY A 144 -7.99 -20.83 6.40
CA GLY A 144 -8.02 -22.11 5.69
C GLY A 144 -8.64 -22.03 4.29
N ALA A 145 -9.66 -22.86 4.07
CA ALA A 145 -10.31 -23.01 2.77
C ALA A 145 -10.96 -21.73 2.23
N GLU A 146 -11.35 -20.79 3.11
CA GLU A 146 -11.90 -19.51 2.68
C GLU A 146 -10.85 -18.65 1.97
N TYR A 147 -9.66 -18.54 2.58
CA TYR A 147 -8.54 -17.84 1.97
C TYR A 147 -8.06 -18.53 0.69
N GLU A 148 -8.05 -19.87 0.65
CA GLU A 148 -7.73 -20.63 -0.56
C GLU A 148 -8.67 -20.28 -1.74
N ARG A 149 -9.98 -20.21 -1.51
CA ARG A 149 -10.94 -19.79 -2.55
C ARG A 149 -10.67 -18.36 -2.99
N TYR A 150 -10.37 -17.47 -2.06
CA TYR A 150 -10.07 -16.07 -2.35
C TYR A 150 -8.77 -15.90 -3.16
N ARG A 151 -7.66 -16.54 -2.77
CA ARG A 151 -6.37 -16.45 -3.48
C ARG A 151 -6.42 -17.02 -4.89
N ASN A 152 -7.26 -18.01 -5.14
CA ASN A 152 -7.45 -18.58 -6.48
C ASN A 152 -8.25 -17.64 -7.40
N ARG A 153 -9.17 -16.84 -6.83
CA ARG A 153 -9.99 -15.89 -7.60
C ARG A 153 -9.31 -14.54 -7.82
N VAL A 154 -8.54 -14.07 -6.84
CA VAL A 154 -8.02 -12.69 -6.83
C VAL A 154 -6.50 -12.68 -6.98
N PRO A 155 -5.95 -11.96 -7.98
CA PRO A 155 -4.51 -11.88 -8.19
C PRO A 155 -3.81 -11.10 -7.07
N ARG A 156 -2.51 -11.38 -6.88
CA ARG A 156 -1.72 -10.77 -5.80
C ARG A 156 -1.43 -9.28 -6.02
N TRP A 157 -1.05 -8.90 -7.25
CA TRP A 157 -0.52 -7.56 -7.57
C TRP A 157 -1.18 -6.86 -8.76
N ILE A 158 -1.60 -7.59 -9.79
CA ILE A 158 -2.16 -7.00 -11.01
C ILE A 158 -3.68 -7.06 -10.90
N PRO A 159 -4.41 -5.92 -10.79
CA PRO A 159 -5.85 -5.96 -10.64
C PRO A 159 -6.55 -6.65 -11.82
N ARG A 160 -7.49 -7.54 -11.53
CA ARG A 160 -8.31 -8.21 -12.54
C ARG A 160 -9.78 -7.87 -12.32
N ARG A 161 -10.53 -7.63 -13.41
CA ARG A 161 -11.98 -7.41 -13.34
C ARG A 161 -12.64 -8.61 -12.66
N ARG A 162 -13.59 -8.33 -11.78
CA ARG A 162 -14.41 -9.35 -11.11
C ARG A 162 -15.27 -10.03 -12.18
N SER A 163 -15.01 -11.31 -12.43
CA SER A 163 -15.89 -12.18 -13.23
C SER A 163 -17.07 -12.64 -12.39
#